data_AF-A0A914AD47-F1
#
_entry.id   AF-A0A914AD47-F1
#
_cell.length_a   1.000
_cell.length_b   1.000
_cell.length_c   1.000
_cell.angle_alpha   90.00
_cell.angle_beta   90.00
_cell.angle_gamma   90.00
#
_symmetry.space_group_name_H-M   'P 1'
#
loop_
_entity.id
_entity.type
_entity.pdbx_description
1 polymer ?
#
loop_
_entity_poly.entity_id
_entity_poly.type
_entity_poly.pdbx_seq_one_letter_code
_entity_poly.pdbx_strand_id
1 'polypeptide(L)'
;MEALLKRELGLSFVEANGQQGEGWISDGLGYNTDKGQIFAKINKKKEAKVMFDGELASLEAIIATDTVRVPKPMKVMDHPTTEGAVLAMEHLDMRGLSTYAAKLGEQLARMHLFNEELMKQKVANEIRVGGGCDVECVTRFGFPVATCCGIVPQDNEWCDDWVESFRI
;
A
#
# COMPACT_ATOMS: atom_id res chain seq x y z
N MET A 1 -13.59 16.64 -7.85
CA MET A 1 -12.63 15.88 -7.02
C MET A 1 -12.50 16.48 -5.62
N GLU A 2 -12.19 17.77 -5.50
CA GLU A 2 -12.03 18.46 -4.21
C GLU A 2 -13.19 18.27 -3.23
N ALA A 3 -14.44 18.40 -3.71
CA ALA A 3 -15.62 18.19 -2.85
C ALA A 3 -15.73 16.74 -2.31
N LEU A 4 -15.31 15.75 -3.10
CA LEU A 4 -15.24 14.35 -2.68
C LEU A 4 -14.18 14.18 -1.59
N LEU A 5 -12.95 14.59 -1.87
CA LEU A 5 -11.82 14.50 -0.93
C LEU A 5 -12.13 15.22 0.39
N LYS A 6 -12.72 16.42 0.30
CA LYS A 6 -13.11 17.23 1.46
C LYS A 6 -14.09 16.49 2.36
N ARG A 7 -15.13 15.89 1.78
CA ARG A 7 -16.15 15.13 2.51
C ARG A 7 -15.59 13.84 3.10
N GLU A 8 -14.92 13.04 2.28
CA GLU A 8 -14.51 11.67 2.63
C GLU A 8 -13.35 11.61 3.63
N LEU A 9 -12.50 12.65 3.64
CA LEU A 9 -11.34 12.76 4.53
C LEU A 9 -11.59 13.71 5.71
N GLY A 10 -12.79 14.28 5.82
CA GLY A 10 -13.16 15.22 6.90
C GLY A 10 -12.22 16.43 6.95
N LEU A 11 -12.02 17.09 5.82
CA LEU A 11 -11.13 18.24 5.65
C LEU A 11 -11.96 19.53 5.60
N SER A 12 -11.41 20.63 6.11
CA SER A 12 -12.09 21.93 6.02
C SER A 12 -11.83 22.62 4.67
N PHE A 13 -10.72 22.28 4.01
CA PHE A 13 -10.31 22.84 2.73
C PHE A 13 -9.52 21.83 1.90
N VAL A 14 -9.74 21.86 0.58
CA VAL A 14 -9.00 21.07 -0.41
C VAL A 14 -8.91 21.90 -1.70
N GLU A 15 -7.70 22.11 -2.21
CA GLU A 15 -7.45 22.81 -3.49
C GLU A 15 -6.36 22.09 -4.28
N ALA A 16 -6.59 21.88 -5.57
CA ALA A 16 -5.58 21.31 -6.45
C ALA A 16 -4.36 22.23 -6.53
N ASN A 17 -3.17 21.69 -6.29
CA ASN A 17 -1.94 22.48 -6.20
C ASN A 17 -1.15 22.52 -7.53
N GLY A 18 -1.76 22.05 -8.63
CA GLY A 18 -1.17 22.00 -9.96
C GLY A 18 -0.11 20.91 -10.16
N GLN A 19 0.23 20.15 -9.12
CA GLN A 19 1.12 18.99 -9.26
C GLN A 19 0.33 17.85 -9.89
N GLN A 20 0.65 17.56 -11.15
CA GLN A 20 0.08 16.44 -11.89
C GLN A 20 1.19 15.44 -12.19
N GLY A 21 0.99 14.20 -11.78
CA GLY A 21 1.78 13.06 -12.22
C GLY A 21 0.93 12.24 -13.18
N GLU A 22 1.33 12.14 -14.44
CA GLU A 22 0.69 11.19 -15.36
C GLU A 22 1.26 9.80 -15.07
N GLY A 23 0.43 8.91 -14.53
CA GLY A 23 0.73 7.49 -14.50
C GLY A 23 0.32 6.84 -15.82
N TRP A 24 0.84 5.64 -16.10
CA TRP A 24 0.49 4.93 -17.34
C TRP A 24 -1.01 4.58 -17.41
N ILE A 25 -1.62 4.27 -16.27
CA ILE A 25 -3.01 3.76 -16.18
C ILE A 25 -3.91 4.70 -15.38
N SER A 26 -3.35 5.51 -14.49
CA SER A 26 -4.09 6.39 -13.57
C SER A 26 -3.51 7.79 -13.59
N ASP A 27 -4.38 8.78 -13.44
CA ASP A 27 -3.99 10.17 -13.23
C ASP A 27 -3.57 10.37 -11.77
N GLY A 28 -2.51 11.13 -11.53
CA GLY A 28 -2.05 11.53 -10.20
C GLY A 28 -2.19 13.03 -10.01
N LEU A 29 -2.87 13.46 -8.96
CA LEU A 29 -3.07 14.88 -8.64
C LEU A 29 -2.70 15.19 -7.19
N GLY A 30 -1.95 16.27 -6.99
CA GLY A 30 -1.64 16.84 -5.68
C GLY A 30 -2.70 17.86 -5.23
N TYR A 31 -2.97 17.88 -3.92
CA TYR A 31 -3.89 18.82 -3.29
C TYR A 31 -3.29 19.41 -2.02
N ASN A 32 -3.48 20.70 -1.82
CA ASN A 32 -3.24 21.37 -0.55
C ASN A 32 -4.50 21.25 0.31
N THR A 33 -4.33 20.92 1.60
CA THR A 33 -5.43 20.78 2.56
C THR A 33 -5.07 21.46 3.87
N ASP A 34 -6.04 21.57 4.78
CA ASP A 34 -5.83 22.05 6.15
C ASP A 34 -4.97 21.12 7.01
N LYS A 35 -4.72 19.87 6.57
CA LYS A 35 -3.88 18.88 7.26
C LYS A 35 -2.56 18.59 6.55
N GLY A 36 -2.19 19.44 5.59
CA GLY A 36 -1.00 19.27 4.75
C GLY A 36 -1.34 18.79 3.35
N GLN A 37 -0.31 18.42 2.58
CA GLN A 37 -0.50 18.00 1.19
C GLN A 37 -0.93 16.54 1.11
N ILE A 38 -1.85 16.25 0.19
CA ILE A 38 -2.28 14.89 -0.15
C ILE A 38 -2.10 14.64 -1.63
N PHE A 39 -1.95 13.38 -1.99
CA PHE A 39 -1.89 12.91 -3.37
C PHE A 39 -3.08 11.99 -3.63
N ALA A 40 -3.74 12.16 -4.77
CA ALA A 40 -4.84 11.31 -5.20
C ALA A 40 -4.48 10.62 -6.51
N LYS A 41 -4.53 9.29 -6.52
CA LYS A 41 -4.56 8.49 -7.74
C LYS A 41 -5.99 8.33 -8.20
N ILE A 42 -6.24 8.56 -9.48
CA ILE A 42 -7.58 8.61 -10.06
C ILE A 42 -7.61 7.71 -11.28
N ASN A 43 -8.58 6.80 -11.33
CA ASN A 43 -8.82 5.98 -12.50
C ASN A 43 -10.32 5.87 -12.75
N LYS A 44 -10.73 6.12 -13.99
CA LYS A 44 -12.15 6.25 -14.37
C LYS A 44 -12.80 4.91 -14.71
N LYS A 45 -12.03 3.82 -14.82
CA LYS A 45 -12.50 2.48 -15.22
C LYS A 45 -12.97 1.67 -14.00
N LYS A 46 -13.97 0.80 -14.20
CA LYS A 46 -14.59 -0.01 -13.13
C LYS A 46 -13.62 -0.92 -12.37
N GLU A 47 -12.55 -1.37 -13.03
CA GLU A 47 -11.54 -2.25 -12.43
C GLU A 47 -10.66 -1.53 -11.39
N ALA A 48 -10.71 -0.18 -11.36
CA ALA A 48 -9.88 0.64 -10.49
C ALA A 48 -10.10 0.39 -8.99
N LYS A 49 -11.32 0.01 -8.59
CA LYS A 49 -11.65 -0.18 -7.18
C LYS A 49 -10.83 -1.33 -6.57
N VAL A 50 -10.86 -2.50 -7.19
CA VAL A 50 -10.08 -3.67 -6.76
C VAL A 50 -8.58 -3.36 -6.76
N MET A 51 -8.09 -2.69 -7.81
CA MET A 51 -6.68 -2.28 -7.91
C MET A 51 -6.27 -1.37 -6.75
N PHE A 52 -7.08 -0.36 -6.41
CA PHE A 52 -6.77 0.59 -5.33
C PHE A 52 -6.97 0.01 -3.94
N ASP A 53 -7.95 -0.87 -3.73
CA ASP A 53 -8.12 -1.59 -2.46
C ASP A 53 -6.91 -2.50 -2.18
N GLY A 54 -6.43 -3.21 -3.21
CA GLY A 54 -5.20 -3.99 -3.14
C GLY A 54 -3.95 -3.14 -2.89
N GLU A 55 -3.83 -1.98 -3.55
CA GLU A 55 -2.73 -1.04 -3.32
C GLU A 55 -2.73 -0.49 -1.89
N LEU A 56 -3.90 -0.09 -1.36
CA LEU A 56 -4.05 0.38 0.01
C LEU A 56 -3.56 -0.68 1.02
N ALA A 57 -4.07 -1.91 0.91
CA ALA A 57 -3.69 -3.00 1.80
C ALA A 57 -2.19 -3.34 1.69
N SER A 58 -1.63 -3.27 0.48
CA SER A 58 -0.19 -3.51 0.25
C SER A 58 0.68 -2.45 0.93
N LEU A 59 0.31 -1.17 0.83
CA LEU A 59 1.02 -0.08 1.48
C LEU A 59 0.93 -0.18 3.01
N GLU A 60 -0.23 -0.55 3.56
CA GLU A 60 -0.39 -0.79 5.00
C GLU A 60 0.50 -1.95 5.48
N ALA A 61 0.56 -3.05 4.72
CA ALA A 61 1.43 -4.18 5.02
C ALA A 61 2.92 -3.79 5.03
N ILE A 62 3.36 -2.96 4.06
CA ILE A 62 4.74 -2.47 4.03
C ILE A 62 5.02 -1.56 5.24
N ILE A 63 4.09 -0.66 5.59
CA ILE A 63 4.22 0.24 6.75
C ILE A 63 4.37 -0.57 8.04
N ALA A 64 3.60 -1.65 8.20
CA ALA A 64 3.64 -2.50 9.39
C ALA A 64 5.02 -3.15 9.64
N THR A 65 5.86 -3.27 8.61
CA THR A 65 7.22 -3.81 8.76
C THR A 65 8.20 -2.83 9.40
N ASP A 66 7.90 -1.52 9.42
CA ASP A 66 8.80 -0.44 9.86
C ASP A 66 10.21 -0.52 9.22
N THR A 67 10.25 -0.73 7.90
CA THR A 67 11.51 -0.91 7.15
C THR A 67 11.75 0.18 6.10
N VAL A 68 11.03 0.14 4.98
CA VAL A 68 11.16 1.08 3.85
C VAL A 68 10.06 2.14 3.89
N ARG A 69 10.39 3.38 3.51
CA ARG A 69 9.41 4.46 3.45
C ARG A 69 8.53 4.32 2.21
N VAL A 70 7.22 4.28 2.44
CA VAL A 70 6.16 4.35 1.43
C VAL A 70 5.18 5.48 1.76
N PRO A 71 4.38 5.99 0.80
CA PRO A 71 3.32 6.95 1.12
C PRO A 71 2.27 6.27 2.00
N LYS A 72 1.82 6.97 3.05
CA LYS A 72 0.73 6.46 3.90
C LYS A 72 -0.60 6.51 3.13
N PRO A 73 -1.25 5.37 2.87
CA PRO A 73 -2.56 5.38 2.25
C PRO A 73 -3.58 5.95 3.24
N MET A 74 -4.63 6.60 2.73
CA MET A 74 -5.68 7.19 3.55
C MET A 74 -7.01 6.50 3.31
N LYS A 75 -7.46 6.45 2.05
CA LYS A 75 -8.78 5.93 1.70
C LYS A 75 -8.95 5.66 0.22
N VAL A 76 -9.67 4.59 -0.11
CA VAL A 76 -10.24 4.36 -1.45
C VAL A 76 -11.68 4.86 -1.50
N MET A 77 -12.04 5.58 -2.56
CA MET A 77 -13.35 6.18 -2.77
C MET A 77 -13.81 5.92 -4.20
N ASP A 78 -15.12 5.90 -4.43
CA ASP A 78 -15.66 5.80 -5.78
C ASP A 78 -15.50 7.13 -6.52
N HIS A 79 -15.21 7.06 -7.82
CA HIS A 79 -15.06 8.26 -8.64
C HIS A 79 -16.41 9.00 -8.74
N PRO A 80 -16.45 10.34 -8.62
CA PRO A 80 -17.71 11.06 -8.44
C PRO A 80 -18.62 11.06 -9.68
N THR A 81 -18.10 10.72 -10.86
CA THR A 81 -18.86 10.80 -12.13
C THR A 81 -18.72 9.55 -13.01
N THR A 82 -17.98 8.54 -12.59
CA THR A 82 -17.78 7.30 -13.37
C THR A 82 -17.77 6.10 -12.43
N GLU A 83 -17.80 4.90 -12.96
CA GLU A 83 -17.65 3.65 -12.19
C GLU A 83 -16.21 3.42 -11.67
N GLY A 84 -15.33 4.41 -11.86
CA GLY A 84 -13.95 4.34 -11.42
C GLY A 84 -13.76 4.53 -9.92
N ALA A 85 -12.51 4.69 -9.51
CA ALA A 85 -12.14 4.88 -8.12
C ALA A 85 -11.03 5.92 -7.96
N VAL A 86 -10.80 6.31 -6.71
CA VAL A 86 -9.79 7.27 -6.28
C VAL A 86 -9.11 6.73 -5.02
N LEU A 87 -7.78 6.70 -5.01
CA LEU A 87 -6.98 6.40 -3.83
C LEU A 87 -6.30 7.68 -3.34
N ALA A 88 -6.69 8.16 -2.17
CA ALA A 88 -6.02 9.26 -1.48
C ALA A 88 -4.92 8.72 -0.56
N MET A 89 -3.77 9.38 -0.57
CA MET A 89 -2.58 9.02 0.20
C MET A 89 -1.73 10.25 0.54
N GLU A 90 -0.73 10.04 1.39
CA GLU A 90 0.31 11.03 1.69
C GLU A 90 0.98 11.55 0.40
N HIS A 91 1.13 12.87 0.32
CA HIS A 91 1.98 13.47 -0.70
C HIS A 91 3.46 13.40 -0.28
N LEU A 92 4.31 12.80 -1.13
CA LEU A 92 5.74 12.73 -0.89
C LEU A 92 6.50 13.76 -1.75
N ASP A 93 7.36 14.55 -1.11
CA ASP A 93 8.38 15.34 -1.81
C ASP A 93 9.51 14.42 -2.30
N MET A 94 9.33 13.83 -3.48
CA MET A 94 10.28 12.88 -4.05
C MET A 94 11.56 13.58 -4.50
N ARG A 95 12.70 13.05 -4.06
CA ARG A 95 14.04 13.53 -4.44
C ARG A 95 14.88 12.37 -4.98
N GLY A 96 15.93 12.69 -5.72
CA GLY A 96 16.83 11.69 -6.29
C GLY A 96 17.46 10.78 -5.22
N LEU A 97 17.57 9.49 -5.54
CA LEU A 97 18.10 8.45 -4.66
C LEU A 97 19.64 8.32 -4.67
N SER A 98 20.36 9.20 -5.37
CA SER A 98 21.79 9.04 -5.68
C SER A 98 22.68 8.79 -4.45
N THR A 99 22.35 9.34 -3.29
CA THR A 99 23.08 9.13 -2.03
C THR A 99 22.46 8.09 -1.09
N TYR A 100 21.27 7.55 -1.41
CA TYR A 100 20.49 6.68 -0.51
C TYR A 100 20.27 5.27 -1.06
N ALA A 101 20.79 4.93 -2.24
CA ALA A 101 20.59 3.62 -2.88
C ALA A 101 21.02 2.44 -1.99
N ALA A 102 22.18 2.53 -1.33
CA ALA A 102 22.64 1.48 -0.41
C ALA A 102 21.68 1.28 0.78
N LYS A 103 21.21 2.38 1.38
CA LYS A 103 20.25 2.35 2.48
C LYS A 103 18.90 1.76 2.04
N LEU A 104 18.44 2.09 0.83
CA LEU A 104 17.23 1.51 0.26
C LEU A 104 17.39 -0.02 0.13
N GLY A 105 18.53 -0.50 -0.37
CA GLY A 105 18.81 -1.93 -0.45
C GLY A 105 18.77 -2.64 0.91
N GLU A 106 19.36 -2.04 1.94
CA GLU A 106 19.30 -2.55 3.32
C GLU A 106 17.86 -2.61 3.86
N GLN A 107 17.08 -1.54 3.67
CA GLN A 107 15.69 -1.47 4.12
C GLN A 107 14.80 -2.50 3.41
N LEU A 108 14.99 -2.69 2.10
CA LEU A 108 14.27 -3.71 1.34
C LEU A 108 14.63 -5.13 1.79
N ALA A 109 15.91 -5.41 2.06
CA ALA A 109 16.33 -6.70 2.59
C ALA A 109 15.69 -6.98 3.96
N ARG A 110 15.66 -5.98 4.85
CA ARG A 110 14.95 -6.10 6.13
C ARG A 110 13.44 -6.34 5.95
N MET A 111 12.80 -5.68 4.99
CA MET A 111 11.39 -5.88 4.68
C MET A 111 11.10 -7.34 4.30
N HIS A 112 11.93 -7.92 3.43
CA HIS A 112 11.78 -9.33 3.01
C HIS A 112 11.97 -10.33 4.16
N LEU A 113 12.86 -10.03 5.11
CA LEU A 113 13.15 -10.89 6.25
C LEU A 113 12.16 -10.72 7.43
N PHE A 114 11.29 -9.72 7.39
CA PHE A 114 10.41 -9.35 8.51
C PHE A 114 9.56 -10.53 9.00
N ASN A 115 8.84 -11.22 8.09
CA ASN A 115 7.98 -12.33 8.47
C ASN A 115 8.77 -13.57 8.93
N GLU A 116 9.97 -13.79 8.37
CA GLU A 116 10.87 -14.86 8.85
C GLU A 116 11.29 -14.62 10.30
N GLU A 117 11.60 -13.37 10.64
CA GLU A 117 11.94 -12.99 12.01
C GLU A 117 10.75 -13.17 12.97
N LEU A 118 9.52 -12.82 12.56
CA LEU A 118 8.32 -13.10 13.35
C LEU A 118 8.12 -14.60 13.61
N MET A 119 8.35 -15.45 12.60
CA MET A 119 8.28 -16.90 12.76
C MET A 119 9.32 -17.42 13.76
N LYS A 120 10.57 -16.93 13.69
CA LYS A 120 11.63 -17.29 14.66
C LYS A 120 11.27 -16.87 16.08
N GLN A 121 10.71 -15.67 16.25
CA GLN A 121 10.26 -15.16 17.55
C GLN A 121 9.12 -16.00 18.11
N LYS A 122 8.14 -16.38 17.26
CA LYS A 122 7.04 -17.26 17.66
C LYS A 122 7.55 -18.59 18.20
N VAL A 123 8.43 -19.27 17.46
CA VAL A 123 9.05 -20.53 17.89
C VAL A 123 9.81 -20.35 19.22
N ALA A 124 10.58 -19.28 19.36
CA ALA A 124 11.33 -19.01 20.59
C ALA A 124 10.42 -18.77 21.81
N ASN A 125 9.25 -18.13 21.60
CA ASN A 125 8.29 -17.85 22.65
C ASN A 125 7.50 -19.11 23.07
N GLU A 126 7.12 -19.97 22.12
CA GLU A 126 6.45 -21.26 22.40
C GLU A 126 7.29 -22.18 23.30
N ILE A 127 8.62 -22.12 23.19
CA ILE A 127 9.55 -22.91 24.00
C ILE A 127 9.65 -22.39 25.45
N ARG A 128 9.31 -21.12 25.73
CA ARG A 128 9.38 -20.56 27.09
C ARG A 128 8.11 -20.84 27.88
N VAL A 129 8.27 -21.42 29.08
CA VAL A 129 7.16 -21.59 30.04
C VAL A 129 6.61 -20.20 30.42
N GLY A 130 5.35 -19.93 30.07
CA GLY A 130 4.68 -18.64 30.28
C GLY A 130 4.80 -17.64 29.13
N GLY A 131 5.45 -18.01 28.01
CA GLY A 131 5.64 -17.19 26.81
C GLY A 131 4.43 -17.19 25.88
N GLY A 132 3.26 -16.78 26.37
CA GLY A 132 2.13 -16.49 25.50
C GLY A 132 2.33 -15.15 24.80
N CYS A 133 2.88 -15.15 23.59
CA CYS A 133 2.91 -13.99 22.73
C CYS A 133 2.28 -14.39 21.38
N ASP A 134 1.11 -13.81 21.10
CA ASP A 134 0.37 -14.02 19.86
C ASP A 134 1.02 -13.17 18.77
N VAL A 135 2.21 -13.57 18.32
CA VAL A 135 2.84 -12.97 17.14
C VAL A 135 2.17 -13.57 15.92
N GLU A 136 1.37 -12.78 15.22
CA GLU A 136 0.82 -13.16 13.93
C GLU A 136 1.94 -13.21 12.87
N CYS A 137 2.22 -14.40 12.36
CA CYS A 137 3.16 -14.64 11.27
C CYS A 137 2.48 -15.46 10.18
N VAL A 138 2.91 -15.27 8.93
CA VAL A 138 2.34 -15.95 7.76
C VAL A 138 3.24 -17.11 7.34
N THR A 139 2.70 -18.32 7.22
CA THR A 139 3.46 -19.53 6.84
C THR A 139 3.19 -20.00 5.40
N ARG A 140 2.37 -19.26 4.65
CA ARG A 140 1.89 -19.61 3.31
C ARG A 140 2.20 -18.46 2.34
N PHE A 141 2.26 -18.75 1.05
CA PHE A 141 2.41 -17.74 0.00
C PHE A 141 1.04 -17.24 -0.45
N GLY A 142 0.87 -15.93 -0.57
CA GLY A 142 -0.40 -15.30 -0.93
C GLY A 142 -0.57 -13.93 -0.27
N PHE A 143 -1.77 -13.36 -0.37
CA PHE A 143 -2.10 -12.08 0.26
C PHE A 143 -3.59 -12.03 0.63
N PRO A 144 -3.99 -11.33 1.72
CA PRO A 144 -5.37 -11.33 2.19
C PRO A 144 -6.41 -10.75 1.21
N VAL A 145 -5.96 -9.91 0.27
CA VAL A 145 -6.81 -9.25 -0.73
C VAL A 145 -6.22 -9.42 -2.13
N ALA A 146 -7.07 -9.32 -3.14
CA ALA A 146 -6.61 -9.26 -4.52
C ALA A 146 -5.75 -8.00 -4.73
N THR A 147 -4.58 -8.18 -5.34
CA THR A 147 -3.74 -7.09 -5.85
C THR A 147 -3.75 -7.12 -7.37
N CYS A 148 -3.20 -6.09 -8.02
CA CYS A 148 -3.12 -6.04 -9.48
C CYS A 148 -1.71 -5.68 -9.95
N CYS A 149 -1.28 -6.29 -11.05
CA CYS A 149 -0.15 -5.83 -11.85
C CYS A 149 -0.68 -4.99 -13.02
N GLY A 150 -0.59 -3.67 -12.89
CA GLY A 150 -1.33 -2.76 -13.75
C GLY A 150 -2.85 -2.93 -13.54
N ILE A 151 -3.60 -3.23 -14.60
CA ILE A 151 -5.06 -3.51 -14.50
C ILE A 151 -5.39 -4.99 -14.28
N VAL A 152 -4.40 -5.87 -14.34
CA VAL A 152 -4.62 -7.33 -14.30
C VAL A 152 -4.60 -7.79 -12.85
N PRO A 153 -5.71 -8.36 -12.32
CA PRO A 153 -5.72 -8.95 -10.99
C PRO A 153 -4.71 -10.10 -10.89
N GLN A 154 -4.03 -10.19 -9.75
CA GLN A 154 -3.15 -11.29 -9.39
C GLN A 154 -3.92 -12.29 -8.52
N ASP A 155 -3.69 -13.58 -8.76
CA ASP A 155 -4.17 -14.62 -7.86
C ASP A 155 -3.32 -14.62 -6.59
N ASN A 156 -3.96 -14.31 -5.47
CA ASN A 156 -3.33 -14.22 -4.15
C ASN A 156 -3.85 -15.32 -3.22
N GLU A 157 -4.51 -16.36 -3.75
CA GLU A 157 -4.94 -17.50 -2.95
C GLU A 157 -3.77 -18.10 -2.18
N TRP A 158 -4.03 -18.40 -0.90
CA TRP A 158 -3.01 -18.93 -0.02
C TRP A 158 -2.57 -20.33 -0.43
N CYS A 159 -1.28 -20.50 -0.65
CA CYS A 159 -0.65 -21.74 -1.08
C CYS A 159 0.54 -22.10 -0.16
N ASP A 160 0.73 -23.38 0.14
CA ASP A 160 1.83 -23.84 0.99
C ASP A 160 3.13 -24.08 0.21
N ASP A 161 3.05 -24.17 -1.12
CA ASP A 161 4.20 -24.40 -2.00
C ASP A 161 4.44 -23.22 -2.94
N TRP A 162 5.66 -22.72 -2.95
CA TRP A 162 6.04 -21.58 -3.77
C TRP A 162 5.98 -21.87 -5.28
N VAL A 163 6.36 -23.08 -5.69
CA VAL A 163 6.40 -23.44 -7.11
C VAL A 163 4.99 -23.56 -7.67
N GLU A 164 4.06 -24.11 -6.89
CA GLU A 164 2.64 -24.10 -7.22
C GLU A 164 2.09 -22.68 -7.26
N SER A 165 2.34 -21.85 -6.25
CA SER A 165 1.85 -20.46 -6.21
C SER A 165 2.35 -19.61 -7.38
N PHE A 166 3.56 -19.88 -7.89
CA PHE A 166 4.15 -19.11 -8.99
C PHE A 166 3.70 -19.55 -10.38
N ARG A 167 3.08 -20.73 -10.50
CA ARG A 167 2.62 -21.28 -11.80
C ARG A 167 1.24 -20.77 -12.23
N ILE A 168 0.53 -20.13 -11.31
CA ILE A 168 -0.82 -19.59 -11.47
C ILE A 168 -0.73 -18.13 -11.93
#